data_AF-A0A524HC23-F1
#
_entry.id   AF-A0A524HC23-F1
#
_cell.length_a   1.000
_cell.length_b   1.000
_cell.length_c   1.000
_cell.angle_alpha   90.00
_cell.angle_beta   90.00
_cell.angle_gamma   90.00
#
_symmetry.space_group_name_H-M   'P 1'
#
loop_
_entity.id
_entity.type
_entity.pdbx_description
1 polymer ?
#
loop_
_entity_poly.entity_id
_entity_poly.type
_entity_poly.pdbx_seq_one_letter_code
_entity_poly.pdbx_strand_id
1 'polypeptide(L)'
;MDSNTLFQGAVTVGVGALAGGLTNAVAVWMLFHPHDPVRIGPFWLHGAIPKNKARLAKSVGKTVGERLLPAEDLTQRLSAPEIRAAFDQAVTQGIEQLLRRDLGTPRSALGPDAAAVLEREFPALADRAAERLA
;
A
#
# COMPACT_ATOMS: atom_id res chain seq x y z
N MET A 1 56.35 11.09 -30.60
CA MET A 1 54.98 10.54 -30.65
C MET A 1 54.27 11.24 -31.78
N ASP A 2 53.88 10.49 -32.80
CA ASP A 2 53.27 11.06 -34.00
C ASP A 2 51.85 11.52 -33.69
N SER A 3 51.45 12.72 -34.13
CA SER A 3 50.11 13.30 -33.92
C SER A 3 48.98 12.32 -34.32
N ASN A 4 49.22 11.51 -35.35
CA ASN A 4 48.31 10.46 -35.81
C ASN A 4 48.07 9.36 -34.76
N THR A 5 49.09 8.94 -34.00
CA THR A 5 48.96 7.89 -32.98
C THR A 5 48.13 8.36 -31.77
N LEU A 6 48.28 9.63 -31.38
CA LEU A 6 47.47 10.24 -30.32
C LEU A 6 46.00 10.34 -30.73
N PHE A 7 45.74 10.71 -31.98
CA PHE A 7 44.38 10.77 -32.51
C PHE A 7 43.71 9.39 -32.54
N GLN A 8 44.42 8.36 -33.03
CA GLN A 8 43.91 6.98 -33.04
C GLN A 8 43.61 6.45 -31.64
N GLY A 9 44.47 6.75 -30.66
CA GLY A 9 44.25 6.40 -29.26
C GLY A 9 43.00 7.06 -28.69
N ALA A 10 42.81 8.37 -28.93
CA ALA A 10 41.63 9.10 -28.48
C ALA A 10 40.33 8.56 -29.08
N VAL A 11 40.32 8.22 -30.37
CA VAL A 11 39.15 7.62 -31.04
C VAL A 11 38.82 6.27 -30.42
N THR A 12 39.82 5.43 -30.16
CA THR A 12 39.62 4.09 -29.60
C THR A 12 39.01 4.16 -28.20
N VAL A 13 39.54 5.06 -27.35
CA VAL A 13 39.00 5.29 -26.01
C VAL A 13 37.58 5.86 -26.07
N GLY A 14 37.31 6.81 -26.97
CA GLY A 14 35.98 7.40 -27.14
C GLY A 14 34.93 6.37 -27.56
N VAL A 15 35.25 5.51 -28.55
CA VAL A 15 34.35 4.44 -28.99
C VAL A 15 34.11 3.43 -27.87
N GLY A 16 35.15 3.02 -27.15
CA GLY A 16 35.01 2.11 -26.02
C GLY A 16 34.14 2.67 -24.91
N ALA A 17 34.33 3.94 -24.55
CA ALA A 17 33.53 4.63 -23.53
C ALA A 17 32.06 4.76 -23.96
N LEU A 18 31.79 5.09 -25.23
CA LEU A 18 30.43 5.19 -25.76
C LEU A 18 29.73 3.83 -25.81
N ALA A 19 30.41 2.79 -26.31
CA ALA A 19 29.85 1.44 -26.38
C ALA A 19 29.56 0.88 -24.97
N GLY A 20 30.50 1.04 -24.04
CA GLY A 20 30.33 0.63 -22.65
C GLY A 20 29.23 1.41 -21.94
N GLY A 21 29.22 2.74 -22.10
CA GLY A 21 28.22 3.63 -21.51
C GLY A 21 26.80 3.32 -22.01
N LEU A 22 26.64 3.18 -23.33
CA LEU A 22 25.36 2.83 -23.94
C LEU A 22 24.86 1.47 -23.46
N THR A 23 25.73 0.45 -23.47
CA THR A 23 25.36 -0.91 -23.05
C THR A 23 24.97 -0.94 -21.57
N ASN A 24 25.70 -0.25 -20.71
CA ASN A 24 25.39 -0.18 -19.28
C ASN A 24 24.05 0.52 -19.02
N ALA A 25 23.78 1.62 -19.74
CA ALA A 25 22.50 2.31 -19.67
C ALA A 25 21.33 1.39 -20.08
N VAL A 26 21.50 0.65 -21.18
CA VAL A 26 20.51 -0.34 -21.64
C VAL A 26 20.34 -1.47 -20.62
N ALA A 27 21.41 -1.97 -20.02
CA ALA A 27 21.35 -3.04 -19.02
C ALA A 27 20.56 -2.62 -17.77
N VAL A 28 20.81 -1.41 -17.26
CA VAL A 28 20.06 -0.84 -16.14
C VAL A 28 18.58 -0.68 -16.52
N TRP A 29 18.29 -0.20 -17.73
CA TRP A 29 16.93 -0.08 -18.24
C TRP A 29 16.20 -1.44 -18.35
N MET A 30 16.90 -2.48 -18.83
CA MET A 30 16.39 -3.86 -18.93
C MET A 30 16.13 -4.54 -17.58
N LEU A 31 16.68 -4.02 -16.48
CA LEU A 31 16.35 -4.52 -15.15
C LEU A 31 14.86 -4.27 -14.82
N PHE A 32 14.30 -3.17 -15.33
CA PHE A 32 12.95 -2.72 -15.07
C PHE A 32 11.97 -3.01 -16.22
N HIS A 33 12.46 -3.27 -17.43
CA HIS A 33 11.64 -3.52 -18.63
C HIS A 33 12.06 -4.81 -19.36
N PRO A 34 11.16 -5.51 -20.07
CA PRO A 34 9.72 -5.27 -20.13
C PRO A 34 9.01 -5.69 -18.82
N HIS A 35 7.90 -5.02 -18.50
CA HIS A 35 7.12 -5.29 -17.29
C HIS A 35 6.36 -6.62 -17.36
N ASP A 36 5.96 -7.01 -18.57
CA ASP A 36 5.34 -8.27 -18.89
C ASP A 36 6.30 -9.14 -19.72
N PRO A 37 6.21 -10.47 -19.63
CA PRO A 37 7.13 -11.36 -20.35
C PRO A 37 6.90 -11.26 -21.85
N VAL A 38 7.92 -10.80 -22.58
CA VAL A 38 7.88 -10.70 -24.04
C VAL A 38 8.65 -11.87 -24.62
N ARG A 39 8.07 -12.54 -25.62
CA ARG A 39 8.73 -13.62 -26.35
C ARG A 39 9.45 -13.06 -27.58
N ILE A 40 10.76 -13.25 -27.64
CA ILE A 40 11.59 -12.90 -28.80
C ILE A 40 12.19 -14.19 -29.36
N GLY A 41 11.55 -14.73 -30.40
CA GLY A 41 11.91 -16.04 -30.96
C GLY A 41 11.74 -17.17 -29.93
N PRO A 42 12.77 -17.99 -29.67
CA PRO A 42 12.73 -19.06 -28.66
C PRO A 42 12.99 -18.57 -27.22
N PHE A 43 13.34 -17.29 -27.03
CA PHE A 43 13.71 -16.73 -25.72
C PHE A 43 12.58 -15.89 -25.11
N TRP A 44 12.53 -15.89 -23.79
CA TRP A 44 11.63 -15.03 -23.00
C TRP A 44 12.42 -13.92 -22.34
N LEU A 45 12.11 -12.67 -22.68
CA LEU A 45 12.68 -11.49 -22.06
C LEU A 45 11.69 -10.90 -21.06
N HIS A 46 12.14 -10.72 -19.82
CA HIS A 46 11.36 -10.09 -18.75
C HIS A 46 12.33 -9.40 -17.80
N GLY A 47 12.01 -8.16 -17.37
CA GLY A 47 12.89 -7.40 -16.49
C GLY A 47 13.10 -8.11 -15.14
N ALA A 48 14.32 -8.15 -14.61
CA ALA A 48 14.58 -8.94 -13.41
C ALA A 48 13.81 -8.46 -12.16
N ILE A 49 13.56 -7.14 -12.04
CA ILE A 49 12.76 -6.57 -10.94
C ILE A 49 11.27 -6.90 -11.11
N PRO A 50 10.63 -6.64 -12.26
CA PRO A 50 9.25 -7.03 -12.50
C PRO A 50 8.96 -8.51 -12.24
N LYS A 51 9.88 -9.40 -12.65
CA LYS A 51 9.77 -10.84 -12.43
C LYS A 51 9.72 -11.23 -10.96
N ASN A 52 10.33 -10.45 -10.08
CA ASN A 52 10.52 -10.74 -8.66
C ASN A 52 9.77 -9.77 -7.73
N LYS A 53 8.78 -9.01 -8.22
CA LYS A 53 8.04 -8.00 -7.43
C LYS A 53 7.58 -8.52 -6.07
N ALA A 54 6.98 -9.71 -6.02
CA ALA A 54 6.47 -10.28 -4.77
C ALA A 54 7.58 -10.57 -3.74
N ARG A 55 8.70 -11.15 -4.19
CA ARG A 55 9.86 -11.43 -3.33
C ARG A 55 10.50 -10.13 -2.84
N LEU A 56 10.66 -9.15 -3.72
CA LEU A 56 11.21 -7.84 -3.39
C LEU A 56 10.31 -7.09 -2.40
N ALA A 57 9.00 -7.08 -2.62
CA ALA A 57 8.03 -6.48 -1.70
C ALA A 57 8.12 -7.10 -0.30
N LYS A 58 8.25 -8.43 -0.21
CA LYS A 58 8.42 -9.12 1.08
C LYS A 58 9.73 -8.72 1.77
N SER A 59 10.86 -8.73 1.06
CA SER A 59 12.16 -8.41 1.67
C SER A 59 12.25 -6.94 2.06
N VAL A 60 11.84 -6.03 1.17
CA VAL A 60 11.83 -4.59 1.43
C VAL A 60 10.86 -4.26 2.55
N GLY A 61 9.65 -4.81 2.53
CA GLY A 61 8.65 -4.62 3.58
C GLY A 61 9.14 -5.11 4.94
N LYS A 62 9.82 -6.27 5.00
CA LYS A 62 10.45 -6.75 6.23
C LYS A 62 11.50 -5.77 6.75
N THR A 63 12.44 -5.35 5.90
CA THR A 63 13.52 -4.44 6.31
C THR A 63 12.99 -3.06 6.73
N VAL A 64 12.01 -2.52 6.01
CA VAL A 64 11.37 -1.23 6.34
C VAL A 64 10.57 -1.34 7.64
N GLY A 65 9.78 -2.40 7.81
CA GLY A 65 9.01 -2.64 9.04
C GLY A 65 9.89 -2.83 10.27
N GLU A 66 11.02 -3.51 10.13
CA GLU A 66 11.93 -3.73 11.26
C GLU A 66 12.80 -2.50 11.58
N ARG A 67 13.18 -1.69 10.58
CA ARG A 67 14.19 -0.63 10.76
C ARG A 67 13.67 0.79 10.74
N LEU A 68 12.56 1.07 10.04
CA LEU A 68 12.04 2.42 9.85
C LEU A 68 10.74 2.67 10.61
N LEU A 69 9.95 1.61 10.85
CA LEU A 69 8.67 1.68 11.56
C LEU A 69 8.52 0.51 12.55
N PRO A 70 9.32 0.47 13.63
CA PRO A 70 9.13 -0.51 14.69
C PRO A 70 7.69 -0.45 15.22
N ALA A 71 7.12 -1.60 15.60
CA ALA A 71 5.73 -1.68 16.05
C ALA A 71 5.47 -0.81 17.29
N GLU A 72 6.48 -0.67 18.14
CA GLU A 72 6.47 0.11 19.36
C GLU A 72 6.35 1.61 19.05
N ASP A 73 7.20 2.11 18.14
CA ASP A 73 7.18 3.49 17.67
C ASP A 73 5.87 3.82 16.93
N LEU A 74 5.37 2.89 16.13
CA LEU A 74 4.11 3.04 15.43
C LEU A 74 2.94 3.15 16.41
N THR A 75 2.92 2.29 17.44
CA THR A 75 1.88 2.31 18.49
C THR A 75 1.90 3.62 19.26
N GLN A 76 3.08 4.13 19.60
CA GLN A 76 3.22 5.41 20.29
C GLN A 76 2.73 6.59 19.43
N ARG A 77 3.04 6.58 18.12
CA ARG A 77 2.56 7.60 17.18
C ARG A 77 1.05 7.53 16.94
N LEU A 78 0.49 6.33 16.83
CA LEU A 78 -0.96 6.14 16.69
C LEU A 78 -1.72 6.51 17.98
N SER A 79 -1.07 6.38 19.13
CA SER A 79 -1.63 6.78 20.43
C SER A 79 -1.48 8.27 20.71
N ALA A 80 -0.89 9.04 19.79
CA ALA A 80 -0.79 10.48 19.93
C ALA A 80 -2.19 11.09 20.06
N PRO A 81 -2.38 12.07 20.98
CA PRO A 81 -3.69 12.66 21.25
C PRO A 81 -4.39 13.18 19.99
N GLU A 82 -3.61 13.72 19.04
CA GLU A 82 -4.06 14.27 17.77
C GLU A 82 -4.65 13.18 16.84
N ILE A 83 -3.94 12.06 16.70
CA ILE A 83 -4.40 10.92 15.88
C ILE A 83 -5.63 10.28 16.50
N ARG A 84 -5.64 10.15 17.83
CA ARG A 84 -6.79 9.59 18.56
C ARG A 84 -8.02 10.46 18.43
N ALA A 85 -7.88 11.78 18.56
CA ALA A 85 -8.98 12.72 18.34
C ALA A 85 -9.49 12.68 16.89
N ALA A 86 -8.59 12.62 15.91
CA ALA A 86 -8.98 12.49 14.50
C ALA A 86 -9.70 11.17 14.22
N PHE A 87 -9.25 10.07 14.83
CA PHE A 87 -9.90 8.77 14.73
C PHE A 87 -11.29 8.77 15.38
N ASP A 88 -11.42 9.29 16.59
CA ASP A 88 -12.69 9.39 17.30
C ASP A 88 -13.69 10.26 16.52
N GLN A 89 -13.23 11.36 15.93
CA GLN A 89 -14.06 12.21 15.07
C GLN A 89 -14.48 11.47 13.80
N ALA A 90 -13.57 10.76 13.13
CA ALA A 90 -13.88 10.00 11.92
C ALA A 90 -14.88 8.86 12.19
N VAL A 91 -14.72 8.15 13.32
CA VAL A 91 -15.66 7.10 13.75
C VAL A 91 -17.02 7.71 14.09
N THR A 92 -17.05 8.81 14.84
CA THR A 92 -18.29 9.50 15.20
C THR A 92 -19.04 9.96 13.96
N GLN A 93 -18.34 10.60 13.02
CA GLN A 93 -18.93 11.02 11.74
C GLN A 93 -19.40 9.84 10.90
N GLY A 94 -18.64 8.75 10.87
CA GLY A 94 -19.03 7.53 10.16
C GLY A 94 -20.30 6.91 10.74
N ILE A 95 -20.37 6.78 12.07
CA ILE A 95 -21.56 6.29 12.79
C ILE A 95 -22.74 7.23 12.57
N GLU A 96 -22.54 8.54 12.69
CA GLU A 96 -23.59 9.53 12.47
C GLU A 96 -24.10 9.49 11.02
N GLN A 97 -23.22 9.32 10.05
CA GLN A 97 -23.59 9.17 8.65
C GLN A 97 -24.33 7.85 8.38
N LEU A 98 -23.95 6.77 9.07
CA LEU A 98 -24.65 5.48 9.05
C LEU A 98 -26.03 5.55 9.71
N LEU A 99 -26.18 6.30 10.80
CA LEU A 99 -27.44 6.50 11.51
C LEU A 99 -28.39 7.46 10.77
N ARG A 100 -27.85 8.47 10.07
CA ARG A 100 -28.62 9.42 9.25
C ARG A 100 -29.04 8.83 7.90
N ARG A 101 -28.31 7.82 7.41
CA ARG A 101 -28.79 7.02 6.30
C ARG A 101 -29.98 6.25 6.85
N ASP A 102 -31.18 6.46 6.31
CA ASP A 102 -32.40 5.74 6.71
C ASP A 102 -32.13 4.24 6.76
N LEU A 103 -31.70 3.74 7.92
CA LEU A 103 -31.95 2.41 8.38
C LEU A 103 -33.47 2.42 8.47
N GLY A 104 -34.18 1.81 7.51
CA GLY A 104 -35.64 1.81 7.50
C GLY A 104 -36.22 1.20 8.79
N THR A 105 -37.38 0.56 8.71
CA THR A 105 -37.97 -0.08 9.89
C THR A 105 -36.94 -1.03 10.55
N PRO A 106 -36.64 -0.94 11.87
CA PRO A 106 -35.60 -1.75 12.52
C PRO A 106 -35.70 -3.26 12.23
N ARG A 107 -36.93 -3.70 11.92
CA ARG A 107 -37.31 -5.06 11.52
C ARG A 107 -36.73 -5.52 10.18
N SER A 108 -36.37 -4.63 9.26
CA SER A 108 -35.79 -4.97 7.95
C SER A 108 -34.28 -4.81 7.86
N ALA A 109 -33.67 -4.08 8.81
CA ALA A 109 -32.21 -3.90 8.89
C ALA A 109 -31.52 -4.99 9.74
N LEU A 110 -32.27 -5.62 10.64
CA LEU A 110 -31.79 -6.69 11.51
C LEU A 110 -32.30 -8.04 10.98
N GLY A 111 -31.40 -9.01 10.82
CA GLY A 111 -31.81 -10.39 10.49
C GLY A 111 -32.81 -10.94 11.52
N PRO A 112 -33.62 -11.95 11.16
CA PRO A 112 -34.73 -12.45 11.99
C PRO A 112 -34.32 -12.79 13.42
N ASP A 113 -33.10 -13.28 13.63
CA ASP A 113 -32.57 -13.61 14.95
C ASP A 113 -32.24 -12.37 15.80
N ALA A 114 -31.71 -11.32 15.18
CA ALA A 114 -31.38 -10.07 15.87
C ALA A 114 -32.63 -9.26 16.22
N ALA A 115 -33.68 -9.34 15.38
CA ALA A 115 -34.97 -8.71 15.67
C ALA A 115 -35.67 -9.36 16.88
N ALA A 116 -35.61 -10.69 17.00
CA ALA A 116 -36.19 -11.42 18.13
C ALA A 116 -35.49 -11.12 19.46
N VAL A 117 -34.15 -11.02 19.45
CA VAL A 117 -33.37 -10.63 20.64
C VAL A 117 -33.68 -9.20 21.05
N LEU A 118 -33.78 -8.29 20.08
CA LEU A 118 -34.13 -6.90 20.35
C LEU A 118 -35.53 -6.80 20.96
N GLU A 119 -36.56 -7.41 20.36
CA GLU A 119 -37.94 -7.36 20.91
C GLU A 119 -38.03 -7.93 22.33
N ARG A 120 -37.20 -8.91 22.69
CA ARG A 120 -37.18 -9.49 24.05
C ARG A 120 -36.54 -8.57 25.09
N GLU A 121 -35.51 -7.81 24.69
CA GLU A 121 -34.72 -6.95 25.60
C GLU A 121 -35.17 -5.47 25.55
N PHE A 122 -35.90 -5.06 24.51
CA PHE A 122 -36.39 -3.70 24.31
C PHE A 122 -37.27 -3.19 25.44
N PRO A 123 -38.20 -3.97 26.03
CA PRO A 123 -39.04 -3.50 27.13
C PRO A 123 -38.20 -3.09 28.35
N ALA A 124 -37.20 -3.91 28.70
CA ALA A 124 -36.32 -3.64 29.83
C ALA A 124 -35.40 -2.42 29.60
N LEU A 125 -35.03 -2.15 28.35
CA LEU A 125 -34.28 -0.94 27.97
C LEU A 125 -35.18 0.30 27.94
N ALA A 126 -36.43 0.17 27.48
CA ALA A 126 -37.40 1.25 27.44
C ALA A 126 -37.78 1.72 28.85
N ASP A 127 -37.99 0.79 29.79
CA ASP A 127 -38.29 1.13 31.19
C ASP A 127 -37.14 1.89 31.85
N ARG A 128 -35.89 1.45 31.63
CA ARG A 128 -34.69 2.13 32.16
C ARG A 128 -34.42 3.49 31.52
N ALA A 129 -34.80 3.66 30.25
CA ALA A 129 -34.71 4.94 29.55
C ALA A 129 -35.78 5.91 30.04
N ALA A 130 -37.01 5.42 30.26
CA ALA A 130 -38.11 6.20 30.80
C ALA A 130 -37.82 6.70 32.23
N GLU A 131 -37.23 5.86 33.08
CA GLU A 131 -36.79 6.25 34.43
C GLU A 131 -35.67 7.30 34.43
N ARG A 132 -34.86 7.38 33.37
CA ARG A 132 -33.80 8.39 33.24
C ARG A 132 -34.24 9.70 32.58
N LEU A 133 -35.41 9.69 31.94
CA LEU A 133 -35.98 10.85 31.25
C LEU A 133 -37.14 11.52 32.01
N ALA A 134 -37.62 10.90 33.10
CA ALA A 134 -38.52 11.48 34.09
C ALA A 134 -37.73 12.13 35.24
#